data_AF-A0A3N5THL0-F1
#
_entry.id   AF-A0A3N5THL0-F1
#
_cell.length_a   1.000
_cell.length_b   1.000
_cell.length_c   1.000
_cell.angle_alpha   90.00
_cell.angle_beta   90.00
_cell.angle_gamma   90.00
#
_symmetry.space_group_name_H-M   'P 1'
#
loop_
_entity.id
_entity.type
_entity.pdbx_description
1 polymer ?
#
loop_
_entity_poly.entity_id
_entity_poly.type
_entity_poly.pdbx_seq_one_letter_code
_entity_poly.pdbx_strand_id
1 'polypeptide(L)'
;MDDDILNYYERELTFIRELGVEFAKKYPKIAGRLLLEPDKCEDPHTERLIEAFAFISGRIHKKIDDDFPELTEALLNVLYPHYINPIPPVSIVRFDPVQQ
;
A
#
# COMPACT_ATOMS: atom_id res chain seq x y z
N MET A 1 6.15 14.16 -8.16
CA MET A 1 5.11 13.11 -8.09
C MET A 1 5.77 11.97 -7.37
N ASP A 2 5.19 11.45 -6.29
CA ASP A 2 5.78 10.30 -5.57
C ASP A 2 5.90 9.14 -6.55
N ASP A 3 7.13 8.66 -6.82
CA ASP A 3 7.35 7.47 -7.66
C ASP A 3 6.62 6.24 -7.10
N ASP A 4 6.27 6.25 -5.80
CA ASP A 4 5.51 5.20 -5.15
C ASP A 4 4.12 4.99 -5.74
N ILE A 5 3.39 6.07 -6.11
CA ILE A 5 2.01 5.88 -6.60
C ILE A 5 1.98 5.16 -7.95
N LEU A 6 3.04 5.33 -8.76
CA LEU A 6 3.18 4.63 -10.03
C LEU A 6 3.29 3.12 -9.80
N ASN A 7 4.10 2.69 -8.82
CA ASN A 7 4.23 1.28 -8.48
C ASN A 7 2.88 0.68 -8.02
N TYR A 8 2.12 1.38 -7.19
CA TYR A 8 0.78 0.93 -6.77
C TYR A 8 -0.18 0.87 -7.95
N TYR A 9 -0.17 1.87 -8.83
CA TYR A 9 -1.00 1.88 -10.03
C TYR A 9 -0.69 0.71 -10.96
N GLU A 10 0.58 0.47 -11.27
CA GLU A 10 1.00 -0.63 -12.15
C GLU A 10 0.67 -2.00 -11.56
N ARG A 11 0.83 -2.14 -10.24
CA ARG A 11 0.44 -3.36 -9.51
C ARG A 11 -1.06 -3.63 -9.63
N GLU A 12 -1.89 -2.63 -9.36
CA GLU A 12 -3.35 -2.77 -9.46
C GLU A 12 -3.80 -3.00 -10.90
N LEU A 13 -3.20 -2.31 -11.87
CA LEU A 13 -3.52 -2.48 -13.28
C LEU A 13 -3.22 -3.91 -13.74
N THR A 14 -2.06 -4.44 -13.36
CA THR A 14 -1.68 -5.83 -13.66
C THR A 14 -2.66 -6.81 -13.01
N PHE A 15 -2.98 -6.60 -11.73
CA PHE A 15 -3.93 -7.43 -10.98
C PHE A 15 -5.33 -7.45 -11.62
N ILE A 16 -5.85 -6.29 -12.02
CA ILE A 16 -7.18 -6.19 -12.66
C ILE A 16 -7.17 -6.88 -14.04
N ARG A 17 -6.08 -6.80 -14.79
CA ARG A 17 -5.94 -7.50 -16.08
C ARG A 17 -5.93 -9.01 -15.91
N GLU A 18 -5.16 -9.53 -14.94
CA GLU A 18 -5.15 -10.95 -14.60
C GLU A 18 -6.54 -11.45 -14.20
N LEU A 19 -7.25 -10.71 -13.34
CA LEU A 19 -8.64 -10.99 -12.98
C LEU A 19 -9.58 -10.93 -14.19
N GLY A 20 -9.36 -9.97 -15.09
CA GLY A 20 -10.09 -9.84 -16.35
C GLY A 20 -9.97 -11.09 -17.23
N VAL A 21 -8.76 -11.66 -17.32
CA VAL A 21 -8.50 -12.92 -18.03
C VAL A 21 -9.27 -14.09 -17.41
N GLU A 22 -9.23 -14.21 -16.09
CA GLU A 22 -9.99 -15.27 -15.39
C GLU A 22 -11.49 -15.11 -15.56
N PHE A 23 -11.99 -13.87 -15.47
CA PHE A 23 -13.39 -13.55 -15.71
C PHE A 23 -13.81 -13.89 -17.15
N ALA A 24 -12.97 -13.58 -18.13
CA ALA A 24 -13.23 -13.88 -19.54
C ALA A 24 -13.28 -15.38 -19.82
N LYS A 25 -12.40 -16.17 -19.19
CA LYS A 25 -12.43 -17.64 -19.26
C LYS A 25 -13.73 -18.20 -18.69
N LYS A 26 -14.22 -17.64 -17.57
CA LYS A 26 -15.42 -18.11 -16.88
C LYS A 26 -16.71 -17.67 -17.55
N TYR A 27 -16.74 -16.47 -18.13
CA TYR A 27 -17.93 -15.86 -18.72
C TYR A 27 -17.67 -15.31 -20.14
N PRO A 28 -17.40 -16.17 -21.12
CA PRO A 28 -16.98 -15.76 -22.47
C PRO A 28 -18.04 -14.90 -23.19
N LYS A 29 -19.33 -15.16 -22.96
CA LYS A 29 -20.42 -14.36 -23.54
C LYS A 29 -20.46 -12.92 -23.05
N ILE A 30 -20.06 -12.68 -21.79
CA ILE A 30 -20.08 -11.36 -21.17
C ILE A 30 -18.78 -10.63 -21.51
N ALA A 31 -17.65 -11.31 -21.40
CA ALA A 31 -16.35 -10.75 -21.76
C ALA A 31 -16.25 -10.37 -23.25
N GLY A 32 -16.86 -11.16 -24.15
CA GLY A 32 -16.93 -10.79 -25.57
C GLY A 32 -17.75 -9.52 -25.85
N ARG A 33 -18.70 -9.14 -24.98
CA ARG A 33 -19.43 -7.86 -25.09
C ARG A 33 -18.61 -6.67 -24.57
N LEU A 34 -17.71 -6.95 -23.65
CA LEU A 34 -16.80 -5.97 -23.05
C LEU A 34 -15.46 -5.89 -23.78
N LEU A 35 -15.26 -6.70 -24.83
CA LEU A 35 -14.00 -6.79 -25.58
C LEU A 35 -12.79 -6.98 -24.64
N LEU A 36 -12.98 -7.76 -23.58
CA LEU A 36 -11.95 -8.07 -22.60
C LEU A 36 -11.06 -9.17 -23.17
N GLU A 37 -10.01 -8.77 -23.88
CA GLU A 37 -8.92 -9.66 -24.28
C GLU A 37 -7.78 -9.66 -23.26
N PRO A 38 -6.90 -10.69 -23.28
CA PRO A 38 -5.92 -10.89 -22.22
C PRO A 38 -4.88 -9.78 -22.05
N ASP A 39 -4.62 -8.99 -23.09
CA ASP A 39 -3.52 -8.03 -23.13
C ASP A 39 -3.98 -6.59 -23.41
N LYS A 40 -5.20 -6.41 -23.92
CA LYS A 40 -5.74 -5.10 -24.27
C LYS A 40 -7.26 -5.14 -24.42
N CYS A 41 -7.96 -4.18 -23.84
CA CYS A 41 -9.34 -3.95 -24.23
C CYS A 41 -9.37 -3.18 -25.56
N GLU A 42 -10.07 -3.70 -26.57
CA GLU A 42 -10.20 -3.00 -27.87
C GLU A 42 -11.01 -1.70 -27.74
N ASP A 43 -11.89 -1.61 -26.74
CA ASP A 43 -12.67 -0.40 -26.47
C ASP A 43 -11.85 0.61 -25.62
N PRO A 44 -11.53 1.80 -26.16
CA PRO A 44 -10.78 2.83 -25.43
C PRO A 44 -11.52 3.37 -24.20
N HIS A 45 -12.85 3.25 -24.13
CA HIS A 45 -13.62 3.72 -22.99
C HIS A 45 -13.53 2.74 -21.82
N THR A 46 -13.66 1.45 -22.11
CA THR A 46 -13.50 0.38 -21.12
C THR A 46 -12.05 0.32 -20.61
N GLU A 47 -11.04 0.46 -21.47
CA GLU A 47 -9.63 0.52 -21.03
C GLU A 47 -9.39 1.69 -20.08
N ARG A 48 -9.85 2.91 -20.42
CA ARG A 48 -9.72 4.08 -19.54
C ARG A 48 -10.45 3.91 -18.20
N LEU A 49 -11.57 3.19 -18.19
CA LEU A 49 -12.30 2.91 -16.96
C LEU A 49 -11.53 1.93 -16.06
N ILE A 50 -10.87 0.93 -16.66
CA ILE A 50 -9.97 0.02 -15.96
C ILE A 50 -8.76 0.77 -15.39
N GLU A 51 -8.12 1.64 -16.19
CA GLU A 51 -7.01 2.48 -15.74
C GLU A 51 -7.44 3.42 -14.60
N ALA A 52 -8.59 4.09 -14.73
CA ALA A 52 -9.11 4.96 -13.68
C ALA A 52 -9.43 4.19 -12.39
N PHE A 53 -9.97 2.98 -12.52
CA PHE A 53 -10.25 2.11 -11.37
C PHE A 53 -8.95 1.63 -10.71
N ALA A 54 -7.95 1.22 -11.48
CA ALA A 54 -6.62 0.86 -10.98
C ALA A 54 -5.97 2.03 -10.23
N PHE A 55 -6.11 3.26 -10.74
CA PHE A 55 -5.58 4.45 -10.08
C PHE A 55 -6.27 4.73 -8.74
N ILE A 56 -7.60 4.60 -8.67
CA ILE A 56 -8.34 4.79 -7.41
C ILE A 56 -7.98 3.68 -6.41
N SER A 57 -7.95 2.42 -6.86
CA SER A 57 -7.56 1.27 -6.02
C SER A 57 -6.15 1.44 -5.47
N GLY A 58 -5.19 1.83 -6.33
CA GLY A 58 -3.79 2.04 -5.94
C GLY A 58 -3.65 3.12 -4.87
N ARG A 59 -4.44 4.20 -4.95
CA ARG A 59 -4.48 5.24 -3.90
C ARG A 59 -5.05 4.72 -2.58
N ILE A 60 -6.05 3.85 -2.62
CA ILE A 60 -6.64 3.25 -1.42
C ILE A 60 -5.63 2.32 -0.76
N HIS A 61 -4.99 1.43 -1.53
CA HIS A 61 -3.98 0.52 -0.99
C HIS A 61 -2.76 1.26 -0.46
N LYS A 62 -2.27 2.29 -1.16
CA LYS A 62 -1.20 3.15 -0.63
C LYS A 62 -1.60 3.72 0.73
N LYS A 63 -2.80 4.30 0.82
CA LYS A 63 -3.29 4.88 2.08
C LYS A 63 -3.37 3.84 3.21
N ILE A 64 -3.85 2.64 2.92
CA ILE A 64 -3.94 1.56 3.91
C ILE A 64 -2.54 1.17 4.40
N ASP A 65 -1.59 1.00 3.48
CA ASP A 65 -0.21 0.63 3.82
C ASP A 65 0.49 1.75 4.62
N ASP A 66 0.25 3.02 4.28
CA ASP A 66 0.77 4.19 4.99
C ASP A 66 0.19 4.32 6.42
N ASP A 67 -1.08 3.99 6.63
CA ASP A 67 -1.77 4.10 7.93
C ASP A 67 -1.51 2.87 8.84
N PHE A 68 -1.04 1.73 8.29
CA PHE A 68 -0.87 0.48 9.05
C PHE A 68 0.16 0.54 10.19
N PRO A 69 1.34 1.20 10.03
CA PRO A 69 2.31 1.35 11.11
C PRO A 69 1.74 1.97 12.38
N GLU A 70 0.83 2.95 12.25
CA GLU A 70 0.22 3.64 13.40
C GLU A 70 -0.50 2.65 14.33
N LEU A 71 -1.20 1.66 13.76
CA LEU A 71 -1.89 0.63 14.53
C LEU A 71 -0.90 -0.25 15.29
N THR A 72 0.15 -0.70 14.60
CA THR A 72 1.15 -1.60 15.20
C THR A 72 1.97 -0.90 16.28
N GLU A 73 2.33 0.37 16.08
CA GLU A 73 2.99 1.20 17.09
C GLU A 73 2.09 1.46 18.29
N ALA A 74 0.80 1.76 18.09
CA ALA A 74 -0.16 1.94 19.18
C ALA A 74 -0.32 0.66 20.02
N LEU A 75 -0.32 -0.51 19.39
CA LEU A 75 -0.36 -1.79 20.09
C LEU A 75 0.92 -2.06 20.89
N LEU A 76 2.09 -1.80 20.28
CA LEU A 76 3.39 -1.95 20.95
C LEU A 76 3.55 -0.98 22.14
N ASN A 77 2.95 0.21 22.07
CA ASN A 77 2.88 1.15 23.20
C ASN A 77 2.24 0.52 24.44
N VAL A 78 1.20 -0.29 24.26
CA VAL A 78 0.50 -0.91 25.38
C VAL A 78 1.24 -2.14 25.90
N LEU A 79 1.75 -2.99 25.00
CA LEU A 79 2.34 -4.28 25.37
C LEU A 79 3.83 -4.17 25.78
N TYR A 80 4.62 -3.42 25.03
CA TYR A 80 6.08 -3.35 25.15
C TYR A 80 6.60 -1.91 24.93
N PRO A 81 6.27 -0.95 25.83
CA PRO A 81 6.62 0.47 25.65
C PRO A 81 8.13 0.74 25.57
N HIS A 82 8.98 -0.15 26.09
CA HIS A 82 10.43 0.00 26.09
C HIS A 82 11.10 -0.23 24.73
N TYR A 83 10.39 -0.78 23.73
CA TYR A 83 10.93 -0.96 22.36
C TYR A 83 10.76 0.26 21.47
N ILE A 84 9.79 1.10 21.79
CA ILE A 84 9.39 2.25 20.97
C ILE A 84 9.76 3.59 21.62
N ASN A 85 9.98 3.61 22.94
CA ASN A 85 10.36 4.81 23.65
C ASN A 85 11.81 5.19 23.33
N PRO A 86 12.08 6.46 22.96
CA PRO A 86 13.44 6.90 22.71
C PRO A 86 14.26 6.86 24.01
N ILE A 87 15.51 6.42 23.91
CA ILE A 87 16.44 6.42 25.04
C ILE A 87 16.94 7.85 25.24
N PRO A 88 16.80 8.42 26.45
CA PRO A 88 17.28 9.78 26.71
C PRO A 88 18.82 9.83 26.64
N PRO A 89 19.40 10.99 26.31
CA PRO A 89 20.84 11.17 26.38
C PRO A 89 21.32 10.98 27.83
N VAL A 90 22.37 10.18 28.01
CA VAL A 90 22.97 9.85 29.31
C VAL A 90 24.44 10.28 29.34
N SER A 91 24.90 10.75 30.49
CA SER A 91 26.29 11.14 30.73
C SER A 91 26.73 10.74 32.14
N ILE A 92 28.03 10.59 32.35
CA ILE A 92 28.63 10.22 33.63
C ILE A 92 29.13 11.47 34.32
N VAL A 93 28.69 11.68 35.57
CA VAL A 93 29.12 12.81 36.41
C VAL A 93 29.85 12.28 37.64
N ARG A 94 31.01 12.86 37.96
CA ARG A 94 31.78 12.57 39.17
C ARG A 94 31.58 13.69 40.19
N PHE A 95 31.26 13.31 41.42
CA PHE A 95 31.22 14.21 42.57
C PHE A 95 32.37 13.87 43.52
N ASP A 96 33.16 14.86 43.89
CA ASP A 96 34.18 14.73 44.94
C ASP A 96 33.63 15.36 46.24
N PRO A 97 33.67 14.65 47.39
CA PRO A 97 33.13 15.15 48.64
C PRO A 97 34.01 16.26 49.23
N VAL A 98 33.38 17.23 49.91
CA VAL A 98 34.10 18.28 50.64
C VAL A 98 34.69 17.66 51.91
N GLN A 99 36.02 17.71 52.07
CA GLN A 99 36.67 17.35 53.33
C GLN A 99 36.29 18.37 54.41
N GLN A 100 35.67 17.87 55.49
CA GLN A 100 35.36 18.63 56.71
C GLN A 100 36.62 18.90 57.53
#